data_AF-A0A7S0MRB0-F1
#
_entry.id   AF-A0A7S0MRB0-F1
#
_cell.length_a   1.000
_cell.length_b   1.000
_cell.length_c   1.000
_cell.angle_alpha   90.00
_cell.angle_beta   90.00
_cell.angle_gamma   90.00
#
_symmetry.space_group_name_H-M   'P 1'
#
loop_
_entity.id
_entity.type
_entity.pdbx_description
1 polymer ?
#
loop_
_entity_poly.entity_id
_entity_poly.type
_entity_poly.pdbx_seq_one_letter_code
_entity_poly.pdbx_strand_id
1 'polypeptide(L)'
;MTPTQQFGAPKDVDGQWASCIQVVDMKECAVTSSIELQGNEVALTACACTFSKLPGQQLVAVATTTDLTFYPREASGGFIHLYRAVDNGRSLQLLHKTPTDGIIACICAFQDKLVVGMGRTLRMYDLGKKKLLRKCELRTLPTFITGVQAMGDRLYVSDNQHSLHYVKYRSKDNSLYVFADDITPRWVTSALPLDYNTVAAGDKFGNLVVLRLPTEISDEVEEDPTGGKMIGSQAHLNGAPNKLEALVQFHVGETVLSLARTELQPGGQEVLLYGTVMGGIGAMLPFTSREDVDFFNHLEMHLRQENAPLCGRDHMAYRSYYFPVKDVIDGDLCEQYATLSAELQRKIADELDRTPSEILKKLEDIRQKIC
;
A
#
# COMPACT_ATOMS: atom_id res chain seq x y z
N MET A 1 31.16 -4.69 -20.66
CA MET A 1 29.70 -4.43 -20.66
C MET A 1 29.08 -5.32 -21.70
N THR A 2 27.93 -5.94 -21.40
CA THR A 2 27.19 -6.70 -22.41
C THR A 2 26.57 -5.74 -23.44
N PRO A 3 26.28 -6.18 -24.68
CA PRO A 3 25.61 -5.33 -25.68
C PRO A 3 24.33 -4.67 -25.14
N THR A 4 23.56 -5.40 -24.33
CA THR A 4 22.36 -4.88 -23.65
C THR A 4 22.66 -3.69 -22.73
N GLN A 5 23.77 -3.72 -21.99
CA GLN A 5 24.17 -2.62 -21.10
C GLN A 5 24.62 -1.37 -21.89
N GLN A 6 25.15 -1.55 -23.10
CA GLN A 6 25.67 -0.46 -23.91
C GLN A 6 24.61 0.13 -24.86
N PHE A 7 23.74 -0.71 -25.42
CA PHE A 7 22.81 -0.35 -26.49
C PHE A 7 21.34 -0.45 -26.09
N GLY A 8 21.05 -0.87 -24.85
CA GLY A 8 19.71 -1.13 -24.36
C GLY A 8 19.23 -2.56 -24.69
N ALA A 9 18.16 -2.98 -24.02
CA ALA A 9 17.55 -4.28 -24.27
C ALA A 9 16.84 -4.29 -25.63
N PRO A 10 17.00 -5.35 -26.44
CA PRO A 10 16.19 -5.52 -27.63
C PRO A 10 14.72 -5.59 -27.22
N LYS A 11 13.87 -4.82 -27.91
CA LYS A 11 12.43 -4.84 -27.72
C LYS A 11 11.81 -5.69 -28.82
N ASP A 12 10.92 -6.58 -28.43
CA ASP A 12 10.12 -7.37 -29.36
C ASP A 12 8.91 -6.55 -29.87
N VAL A 13 8.08 -7.15 -30.72
CA VAL A 13 6.82 -6.56 -31.18
C VAL A 13 5.83 -6.35 -30.03
N ASP A 14 4.90 -5.42 -30.24
CA ASP A 14 3.84 -5.13 -29.26
C ASP A 14 3.07 -6.40 -28.87
N GLY A 15 2.78 -6.53 -27.58
CA GLY A 15 2.06 -7.68 -27.01
C GLY A 15 2.94 -8.86 -26.57
N GLN A 16 4.27 -8.77 -26.72
CA GLN A 16 5.21 -9.75 -26.17
C GLN A 16 5.73 -9.34 -24.78
N TRP A 17 5.91 -10.34 -23.92
CA TRP A 17 6.33 -10.21 -22.53
C TRP A 17 7.54 -11.10 -22.26
N ALA A 18 8.51 -10.53 -21.55
CA ALA A 18 9.59 -11.26 -20.91
C ALA A 18 9.52 -11.02 -19.40
N SER A 19 9.54 -12.10 -18.62
CA SER A 19 9.46 -12.04 -17.17
C SER A 19 10.29 -13.17 -16.56
N CYS A 20 10.90 -12.90 -15.42
CA CYS A 20 11.65 -13.91 -14.68
C CYS A 20 11.37 -13.81 -13.18
N ILE A 21 11.73 -14.85 -12.44
CA ILE A 21 11.70 -14.89 -10.99
C ILE A 21 13.14 -15.08 -10.54
N GLN A 22 13.64 -14.14 -9.74
CA GLN A 22 15.00 -14.18 -9.20
C GLN A 22 14.98 -14.29 -7.68
N VAL A 23 15.85 -15.17 -7.16
CA VAL A 23 16.16 -15.25 -5.73
C VAL A 23 17.45 -14.47 -5.52
N VAL A 24 17.41 -13.49 -4.61
CA VAL A 24 18.54 -12.61 -4.33
C VAL A 24 19.02 -12.84 -2.90
N ASP A 25 20.29 -13.17 -2.74
CA ASP A 25 20.95 -13.15 -1.44
C ASP A 25 21.37 -11.71 -1.13
N MET A 26 20.70 -11.09 -0.16
CA MET A 26 20.94 -9.70 0.23
C MET A 26 22.31 -9.49 0.90
N LYS A 27 22.96 -10.54 1.41
CA LYS A 27 24.30 -10.44 2.01
C LYS A 27 25.38 -10.49 0.94
N GLU A 28 25.21 -11.39 -0.02
CA GLU A 28 26.14 -11.54 -1.16
C GLU A 28 25.85 -10.51 -2.27
N CYS A 29 24.71 -9.81 -2.20
CA CYS A 29 24.20 -8.91 -3.24
C CYS A 29 24.17 -9.59 -4.62
N ALA A 30 23.81 -10.88 -4.66
CA ALA A 30 23.91 -11.73 -5.83
C ALA A 30 22.62 -12.53 -6.07
N VAL A 31 22.30 -12.74 -7.36
CA VAL A 31 21.21 -13.64 -7.77
C VAL A 31 21.69 -15.08 -7.59
N THR A 32 21.02 -15.84 -6.74
CA THR A 32 21.36 -17.25 -6.46
C THR A 32 20.61 -18.23 -7.36
N SER A 33 19.44 -17.83 -7.88
CA SER A 33 18.62 -18.63 -8.78
C SER A 33 17.78 -17.71 -9.67
N SER A 34 17.65 -18.05 -10.96
CA SER A 34 16.80 -17.36 -11.93
C SER A 34 15.91 -18.36 -12.65
N ILE A 35 14.62 -18.05 -12.74
CA ILE A 35 13.62 -18.85 -13.45
C ILE A 35 13.00 -17.95 -14.51
N GLU A 36 13.34 -18.19 -15.78
CA GLU A 36 12.75 -17.49 -16.91
C GLU A 36 11.34 -18.02 -17.20
N LEU A 37 10.34 -17.13 -17.24
CA LEU A 37 8.98 -17.50 -17.63
C LEU A 37 8.90 -17.60 -19.16
N GLN A 38 8.01 -18.47 -19.63
CA GLN A 38 7.87 -18.84 -21.04
C GLN A 38 6.42 -18.68 -21.48
N GLY A 39 6.18 -18.61 -22.79
CA GLY A 39 4.82 -18.56 -23.34
C GLY A 39 4.10 -17.25 -23.06
N ASN A 40 4.80 -16.12 -23.26
CA ASN A 40 4.24 -14.78 -23.12
C ASN A 40 3.59 -14.51 -21.75
N GLU A 41 4.19 -15.10 -20.72
CA GLU A 41 3.71 -15.05 -19.34
C GLU A 41 4.45 -13.97 -18.56
N VAL A 42 3.71 -13.06 -17.93
CA VAL A 42 4.24 -11.99 -17.09
C VAL A 42 3.86 -12.23 -15.64
N ALA A 43 4.85 -12.20 -14.73
CA ALA A 43 4.61 -12.19 -13.30
C ALA A 43 4.21 -10.78 -12.85
N LEU A 44 3.06 -10.67 -12.18
CA LEU A 44 2.53 -9.37 -11.72
C LEU A 44 2.66 -9.20 -10.21
N THR A 45 2.66 -10.30 -9.46
CA THR A 45 2.69 -10.26 -8.00
C THR A 45 3.21 -11.58 -7.43
N ALA A 46 3.79 -11.51 -6.24
CA ALA A 46 4.26 -12.68 -5.51
C ALA A 46 4.00 -12.52 -4.00
N CYS A 47 3.85 -13.64 -3.31
CA CYS A 47 3.67 -13.67 -1.86
C CYS A 47 4.32 -14.91 -1.26
N ALA A 48 5.08 -14.71 -0.18
CA ALA A 48 5.52 -15.81 0.66
C ALA A 48 4.33 -16.34 1.47
N CYS A 49 4.17 -17.65 1.53
CA CYS A 49 3.02 -18.27 2.19
C CYS A 49 3.37 -19.63 2.81
N THR A 50 2.51 -20.05 3.73
CA THR A 50 2.55 -21.37 4.35
C THR A 50 1.14 -21.98 4.29
N PHE A 51 1.06 -23.31 4.34
CA PHE A 51 -0.19 -24.04 4.44
C PHE A 51 -0.07 -25.11 5.51
N SER A 52 -1.11 -25.25 6.34
CA SER A 52 -1.20 -26.30 7.36
C SER A 52 -1.03 -27.73 6.81
N LYS A 53 -1.38 -27.96 5.53
CA LYS A 53 -1.19 -29.26 4.84
C LYS A 53 0.27 -29.58 4.48
N LEU A 54 1.16 -28.59 4.49
CA LEU A 54 2.60 -28.73 4.29
C LEU A 54 3.34 -28.02 5.43
N PRO A 55 3.24 -28.55 6.66
CA PRO A 55 3.78 -27.88 7.84
C PRO A 55 5.29 -27.69 7.74
N GLY A 56 5.77 -26.52 8.17
CA GLY A 56 7.19 -26.16 8.20
C GLY A 56 7.82 -25.82 6.84
N GLN A 57 7.04 -25.86 5.75
CA GLN A 57 7.56 -25.51 4.42
C GLN A 57 7.28 -24.05 4.09
N GLN A 58 8.34 -23.32 3.75
CA GLN A 58 8.24 -21.97 3.19
C GLN A 58 7.94 -22.07 1.69
N LEU A 59 6.83 -21.50 1.26
CA LEU A 59 6.40 -21.50 -0.13
C LEU A 59 6.34 -20.06 -0.67
N VAL A 60 6.48 -19.95 -1.99
CA VAL A 60 6.33 -18.68 -2.71
C VAL A 60 5.28 -18.89 -3.78
N ALA A 61 4.18 -18.15 -3.68
CA ALA A 61 3.17 -18.09 -4.73
C ALA A 61 3.50 -16.93 -5.65
N VAL A 62 3.67 -17.19 -6.94
CA VAL A 62 3.86 -16.17 -7.99
C VAL A 62 2.65 -16.21 -8.90
N ALA A 63 1.96 -15.08 -9.01
CA ALA A 63 0.80 -14.93 -9.85
C ALA A 63 1.18 -14.27 -11.17
N THR A 64 0.74 -14.89 -12.25
CA THR A 64 1.14 -14.56 -13.61
C THR A 64 -0.07 -14.41 -14.51
N THR A 65 0.10 -13.65 -15.59
CA THR A 65 -0.92 -13.43 -16.63
C THR A 65 -0.30 -13.70 -18.00
N THR A 66 -1.07 -14.26 -18.93
CA THR A 66 -0.62 -14.62 -20.29
C THR A 66 -1.26 -13.70 -21.33
N ASP A 67 -0.47 -13.25 -22.30
CA ASP A 67 -0.90 -12.35 -23.39
C ASP A 67 -1.57 -11.05 -22.89
N LEU A 68 -1.00 -10.47 -21.83
CA LEU A 68 -1.55 -9.25 -21.23
C LEU A 68 -1.45 -8.07 -22.22
N THR A 69 -2.58 -7.42 -22.48
CA THR A 69 -2.63 -6.12 -23.16
C THR A 69 -3.18 -5.08 -22.19
N PHE A 70 -2.61 -3.87 -22.17
CA PHE A 70 -3.04 -2.81 -21.25
C PHE A 70 -4.25 -2.01 -21.76
N TYR A 71 -4.35 -1.79 -23.08
CA TYR A 71 -5.41 -0.99 -23.68
C TYR A 71 -5.80 -1.53 -25.08
N PRO A 72 -7.00 -2.12 -25.24
CA PRO A 72 -7.94 -2.49 -24.18
C PRO A 72 -7.32 -3.53 -23.22
N ARG A 73 -7.77 -3.55 -21.96
CA ARG A 73 -7.22 -4.48 -20.96
C ARG A 73 -7.74 -5.89 -21.20
N GLU A 74 -6.87 -6.76 -21.71
CA GLU A 74 -7.21 -8.13 -22.09
C GLU A 74 -6.08 -9.10 -21.71
N ALA A 75 -6.42 -10.38 -21.55
CA ALA A 75 -5.47 -11.47 -21.33
C ALA A 75 -6.11 -12.81 -21.69
N SER A 76 -5.30 -13.78 -22.13
CA SER A 76 -5.73 -15.16 -22.42
C SER A 76 -6.03 -15.98 -21.16
N GLY A 77 -5.57 -15.51 -20.00
CA GLY A 77 -5.71 -16.17 -18.70
C GLY A 77 -4.50 -15.89 -17.82
N GLY A 78 -4.29 -16.72 -16.81
CA GLY A 78 -3.13 -16.59 -15.94
C GLY A 78 -2.88 -17.84 -15.12
N PHE A 79 -1.82 -17.84 -14.34
CA PHE A 79 -1.47 -18.95 -13.47
C PHE A 79 -1.07 -18.50 -12.08
N ILE A 80 -1.23 -19.39 -11.11
CA ILE A 80 -0.59 -19.29 -9.81
C ILE A 80 0.46 -20.40 -9.75
N HIS A 81 1.71 -20.00 -9.82
CA HIS A 81 2.85 -20.87 -9.64
C HIS A 81 3.14 -20.97 -8.15
N LEU A 82 3.11 -22.18 -7.60
CA LEU A 82 3.50 -22.41 -6.23
C LEU A 82 4.87 -23.07 -6.20
N TYR A 83 5.84 -22.38 -5.63
CA TYR A 83 7.20 -22.86 -5.46
C TYR A 83 7.44 -23.21 -3.99
N ARG A 84 8.29 -24.21 -3.76
CA ARG A 84 8.91 -24.49 -2.47
C ARG A 84 10.28 -23.84 -2.44
N ALA A 85 10.58 -23.10 -1.37
CA ALA A 85 11.93 -22.65 -1.10
C ALA A 85 12.80 -23.85 -0.70
N VAL A 86 13.91 -24.04 -1.41
CA VAL A 86 14.90 -25.12 -1.17
C VAL A 86 16.28 -24.51 -0.97
N ASP A 87 17.26 -25.33 -0.56
CA ASP A 87 18.66 -24.91 -0.34
C ASP A 87 18.76 -23.69 0.60
N ASN A 88 18.03 -23.77 1.73
CA ASN A 88 17.91 -22.69 2.71
C ASN A 88 17.40 -21.36 2.12
N GLY A 89 16.53 -21.44 1.12
CA GLY A 89 15.93 -20.28 0.46
C GLY A 89 16.75 -19.71 -0.69
N ARG A 90 17.87 -20.34 -1.07
CA ARG A 90 18.71 -19.90 -2.22
C ARG A 90 18.15 -20.33 -3.57
N SER A 91 17.16 -21.23 -3.62
CA SER A 91 16.52 -21.64 -4.86
C SER A 91 15.03 -21.98 -4.67
N LEU A 92 14.30 -22.05 -5.77
CA LEU A 92 12.86 -22.33 -5.81
C LEU A 92 12.58 -23.58 -6.65
N GLN A 93 11.86 -24.54 -6.05
CA GLN A 93 11.40 -25.74 -6.74
C GLN A 93 9.89 -25.65 -7.00
N LEU A 94 9.48 -25.75 -8.27
CA LEU A 94 8.06 -25.70 -8.64
C LEU A 94 7.32 -26.92 -8.04
N LEU A 95 6.23 -26.66 -7.32
CA LEU A 95 5.30 -27.70 -6.85
C LEU A 95 4.18 -27.93 -7.86
N HIS A 96 3.46 -26.88 -8.23
CA HIS A 96 2.43 -26.94 -9.25
C HIS A 96 2.10 -25.57 -9.85
N LYS A 97 1.57 -25.60 -11.07
CA LYS A 97 1.07 -24.45 -11.82
C LYS A 97 -0.45 -24.55 -11.92
N THR A 98 -1.18 -23.66 -11.23
CA THR A 98 -2.65 -23.68 -11.21
C THR A 98 -3.20 -22.68 -12.22
N PRO A 99 -4.00 -23.11 -13.22
CA PRO A 99 -4.62 -22.18 -14.16
C PRO A 99 -5.70 -21.34 -13.48
N THR A 100 -5.83 -20.10 -13.93
CA THR A 100 -6.83 -19.13 -13.47
C THR A 100 -7.48 -18.42 -14.64
N ASP A 101 -8.69 -17.93 -14.42
CA ASP A 101 -9.52 -17.16 -15.32
C ASP A 101 -9.28 -15.65 -15.13
N GLY A 102 -8.62 -15.01 -16.08
CA GLY A 102 -8.41 -13.56 -16.10
C GLY A 102 -7.10 -13.08 -15.46
N ILE A 103 -6.99 -11.76 -15.33
CA ILE A 103 -5.76 -11.06 -14.91
C ILE A 103 -5.65 -11.09 -13.39
N ILE A 104 -4.53 -11.61 -12.87
CA ILE A 104 -4.23 -11.66 -11.44
C ILE A 104 -3.36 -10.48 -11.05
N ALA A 105 -3.90 -9.52 -10.32
CA ALA A 105 -3.17 -8.29 -9.96
C ALA A 105 -2.55 -8.32 -8.57
N CYS A 106 -3.11 -9.10 -7.64
CA CYS A 106 -2.61 -9.18 -6.27
C CYS A 106 -2.83 -10.56 -5.66
N ILE A 107 -1.94 -10.94 -4.75
CA ILE A 107 -2.01 -12.18 -3.98
C ILE A 107 -1.54 -11.93 -2.54
N CYS A 108 -2.22 -12.55 -1.57
CA CYS A 108 -1.91 -12.41 -0.15
C CYS A 108 -2.13 -13.73 0.59
N ALA A 109 -1.23 -14.07 1.50
CA ALA A 109 -1.40 -15.17 2.43
C ALA A 109 -2.41 -14.81 3.52
N PHE A 110 -3.35 -15.68 3.80
CA PHE A 110 -4.42 -15.43 4.75
C PHE A 110 -4.92 -16.74 5.37
N GLN A 111 -4.74 -16.94 6.68
CA GLN A 111 -5.26 -18.09 7.44
C GLN A 111 -5.02 -19.46 6.75
N ASP A 112 -3.74 -19.78 6.48
CA ASP A 112 -3.30 -21.00 5.75
C ASP A 112 -3.91 -21.15 4.34
N LYS A 113 -4.31 -20.04 3.71
CA LYS A 113 -4.88 -19.98 2.37
C LYS A 113 -4.23 -18.84 1.60
N LEU A 114 -4.55 -18.76 0.32
CA LEU A 114 -4.20 -17.64 -0.55
C LEU A 114 -5.47 -16.90 -0.95
N VAL A 115 -5.44 -15.59 -0.80
CA VAL A 115 -6.45 -14.68 -1.35
C VAL A 115 -5.86 -14.03 -2.59
N VAL A 116 -6.64 -14.01 -3.67
CA VAL A 116 -6.21 -13.57 -4.99
C VAL A 116 -7.22 -12.58 -5.54
N GLY A 117 -6.74 -11.42 -6.00
CA GLY A 117 -7.54 -10.43 -6.71
C GLY A 117 -7.45 -10.66 -8.21
N MET A 118 -8.58 -11.00 -8.83
CA MET A 118 -8.71 -11.35 -10.25
C MET A 118 -9.79 -10.49 -10.91
N GLY A 119 -9.38 -9.40 -11.56
CA GLY A 119 -10.35 -8.40 -12.04
C GLY A 119 -11.21 -7.89 -10.88
N ARG A 120 -12.53 -8.11 -10.95
CA ARG A 120 -13.51 -7.76 -9.89
C ARG A 120 -13.74 -8.86 -8.85
N THR A 121 -13.05 -9.99 -8.98
CA THR A 121 -13.28 -11.18 -8.17
C THR A 121 -12.17 -11.32 -7.13
N LEU A 122 -12.52 -11.27 -5.85
CA LEU A 122 -11.63 -11.68 -4.77
C LEU A 122 -11.87 -13.15 -4.47
N ARG A 123 -10.88 -14.01 -4.67
CA ARG A 123 -11.04 -15.46 -4.57
C ARG A 123 -10.06 -16.05 -3.58
N MET A 124 -10.54 -16.97 -2.77
CA MET A 124 -9.72 -17.70 -1.81
C MET A 124 -9.43 -19.12 -2.30
N TYR A 125 -8.17 -19.52 -2.13
CA TYR A 125 -7.62 -20.80 -2.55
C TYR A 125 -6.97 -21.52 -1.37
N ASP A 126 -7.12 -22.84 -1.37
CA ASP A 126 -6.46 -23.73 -0.42
C ASP A 126 -5.60 -24.73 -1.19
N LEU A 127 -4.58 -25.28 -0.54
CA LEU A 127 -3.65 -26.20 -1.15
C LEU A 127 -4.33 -27.53 -1.52
N GLY A 128 -4.15 -27.94 -2.78
CA GLY A 128 -4.46 -29.28 -3.26
C GLY A 128 -3.20 -30.00 -3.74
N LYS A 129 -3.30 -31.32 -3.98
CA LYS A 129 -2.13 -32.14 -4.36
C LYS A 129 -1.52 -31.78 -5.72
N LYS A 130 -2.36 -31.35 -6.68
CA LYS A 130 -1.95 -31.06 -8.07
C LYS A 130 -2.16 -29.60 -8.48
N LYS A 131 -2.98 -28.87 -7.73
CA LYS A 131 -3.35 -27.48 -7.99
C LYS A 131 -3.99 -26.88 -6.74
N LEU A 132 -4.06 -25.56 -6.68
CA LEU A 132 -4.86 -24.85 -5.70
C LEU A 132 -6.37 -25.09 -5.94
N LEU A 133 -7.11 -25.23 -4.85
CA LEU A 133 -8.54 -25.50 -4.85
C LEU A 133 -9.29 -24.23 -4.46
N ARG A 134 -10.14 -23.72 -5.35
CA ARG A 134 -11.04 -22.60 -5.05
C ARG A 134 -11.95 -22.98 -3.88
N LYS A 135 -12.01 -22.13 -2.86
CA LYS A 135 -12.86 -22.30 -1.69
C LYS A 135 -14.08 -21.38 -1.74
N CYS A 136 -13.86 -20.09 -1.91
CA CYS A 136 -14.93 -19.11 -2.01
C CYS A 136 -14.49 -17.93 -2.86
N GLU A 137 -15.44 -17.10 -3.27
CA GLU A 137 -15.17 -15.90 -4.05
C GLU A 137 -16.21 -14.82 -3.76
N LEU A 138 -15.78 -13.57 -3.90
CA LEU A 138 -16.58 -12.36 -3.82
C LEU A 138 -16.50 -11.66 -5.17
N ARG A 139 -17.63 -11.38 -5.80
CA ARG A 139 -17.73 -10.77 -7.14
C ARG A 139 -18.37 -9.37 -7.15
N THR A 140 -18.68 -8.83 -5.98
CA THR A 140 -19.42 -7.58 -5.82
C THR A 140 -18.53 -6.34 -5.82
N LEU A 141 -17.20 -6.50 -5.93
CA LEU A 141 -16.27 -5.38 -5.99
C LEU A 141 -16.44 -4.60 -7.31
N PRO A 142 -16.18 -3.29 -7.32
CA PRO A 142 -16.72 -2.41 -8.36
C PRO A 142 -15.94 -2.45 -9.68
N THR A 143 -14.60 -2.38 -9.70
CA THR A 143 -13.86 -2.21 -10.97
C THR A 143 -12.75 -3.22 -11.22
N PHE A 144 -11.67 -3.16 -10.46
CA PHE A 144 -10.49 -3.99 -10.65
C PHE A 144 -9.65 -3.93 -9.38
N ILE A 145 -9.46 -5.08 -8.76
CA ILE A 145 -8.67 -5.20 -7.54
C ILE A 145 -7.20 -5.01 -7.90
N THR A 146 -6.53 -4.05 -7.25
CA THR A 146 -5.09 -3.77 -7.43
C THR A 146 -4.25 -4.26 -6.28
N GLY A 147 -4.85 -4.44 -5.09
CA GLY A 147 -4.14 -4.84 -3.89
C GLY A 147 -5.06 -5.54 -2.90
N VAL A 148 -4.47 -6.39 -2.07
CA VAL A 148 -5.14 -6.99 -0.92
C VAL A 148 -4.14 -7.16 0.21
N GLN A 149 -4.51 -6.68 1.40
CA GLN A 149 -3.79 -6.85 2.64
C GLN A 149 -4.68 -7.59 3.64
N ALA A 150 -4.10 -8.24 4.64
CA ALA A 150 -4.84 -9.03 5.61
C ALA A 150 -4.40 -8.74 7.05
N MET A 151 -5.36 -8.72 7.97
CA MET A 151 -5.10 -8.66 9.41
C MET A 151 -6.22 -9.38 10.16
N GLY A 152 -5.86 -10.36 10.99
CA GLY A 152 -6.84 -11.21 11.68
C GLY A 152 -7.72 -12.00 10.71
N ASP A 153 -9.01 -11.70 10.68
CA ASP A 153 -10.02 -12.27 9.77
C ASP A 153 -10.57 -11.25 8.75
N ARG A 154 -9.97 -10.06 8.69
CA ARG A 154 -10.29 -9.00 7.75
C ARG A 154 -9.29 -8.95 6.60
N LEU A 155 -9.81 -8.55 5.45
CA LEU A 155 -9.07 -8.27 4.22
C LEU A 155 -9.35 -6.82 3.83
N TYR A 156 -8.30 -6.09 3.49
CA TYR A 156 -8.37 -4.71 3.02
C TYR A 156 -8.05 -4.70 1.54
N VAL A 157 -9.07 -4.45 0.73
CA VAL A 157 -9.02 -4.60 -0.72
C VAL A 157 -8.91 -3.23 -1.36
N SER A 158 -7.89 -3.04 -2.19
CA SER A 158 -7.69 -1.83 -2.97
C SER A 158 -8.34 -1.99 -4.34
N ASP A 159 -9.25 -1.09 -4.70
CA ASP A 159 -9.84 -1.00 -6.03
C ASP A 159 -9.14 0.09 -6.85
N ASN A 160 -9.04 -0.15 -8.16
CA ASN A 160 -8.36 0.76 -9.09
C ASN A 160 -9.03 2.15 -9.20
N GLN A 161 -10.28 2.31 -8.76
CA GLN A 161 -11.02 3.57 -8.87
C GLN A 161 -11.87 3.90 -7.63
N HIS A 162 -12.30 2.90 -6.88
CA HIS A 162 -13.22 3.05 -5.74
C HIS A 162 -12.52 2.83 -4.39
N SER A 163 -11.26 3.26 -4.26
CA SER A 163 -10.56 3.30 -2.98
C SER A 163 -10.50 1.93 -2.26
N LEU A 164 -10.60 1.93 -0.93
CA LEU A 164 -10.50 0.74 -0.09
C LEU A 164 -11.88 0.15 0.25
N HIS A 165 -11.93 -1.17 0.27
CA HIS A 165 -13.08 -1.96 0.73
C HIS A 165 -12.62 -2.92 1.83
N TYR A 166 -13.32 -2.92 2.96
CA TYR A 166 -13.08 -3.84 4.05
C TYR A 166 -13.97 -5.07 3.86
N VAL A 167 -13.33 -6.24 3.82
CA VAL A 167 -13.96 -7.54 3.57
C VAL A 167 -13.73 -8.45 4.76
N LYS A 168 -14.78 -9.09 5.27
CA LYS A 168 -14.69 -10.04 6.37
C LYS A 168 -14.82 -11.47 5.83
N TYR A 169 -13.96 -12.35 6.32
CA TYR A 169 -14.03 -13.78 6.01
C TYR A 169 -14.74 -14.54 7.12
N ARG A 170 -15.82 -15.24 6.77
CA ARG A 170 -16.54 -16.12 7.69
C ARG A 170 -16.11 -17.55 7.46
N SER A 171 -15.31 -18.09 8.39
CA SER A 171 -14.81 -19.46 8.31
C SER A 171 -15.91 -20.53 8.37
N LYS A 172 -16.98 -20.30 9.15
CA LYS A 172 -18.12 -21.23 9.30
C LYS A 172 -18.84 -21.52 7.98
N ASP A 173 -19.07 -20.47 7.20
CA ASP A 173 -19.80 -20.54 5.92
C ASP A 173 -18.84 -20.58 4.72
N ASN A 174 -17.53 -20.41 4.97
CA ASN A 174 -16.50 -20.22 3.95
C ASN A 174 -16.94 -19.16 2.92
N SER A 175 -17.26 -17.96 3.42
CA SER A 175 -17.82 -16.86 2.62
C SER A 175 -17.09 -15.55 2.90
N LEU A 176 -17.12 -14.66 1.91
CA LEU A 176 -16.56 -13.31 1.97
C LEU A 176 -17.70 -12.30 1.78
N TYR A 177 -17.66 -11.20 2.51
CA TYR A 177 -18.58 -10.09 2.30
C TYR A 177 -17.91 -8.73 2.57
N VAL A 178 -18.30 -7.72 1.80
CA VAL A 178 -17.89 -6.33 2.04
C VAL A 178 -18.76 -5.76 3.16
N PHE A 179 -18.14 -5.15 4.16
CA PHE A 179 -18.88 -4.54 5.27
C PHE A 179 -18.59 -3.06 5.45
N ALA A 180 -17.50 -2.54 4.88
CA ALA A 180 -17.24 -1.10 4.81
C ALA A 180 -16.49 -0.72 3.53
N ASP A 181 -16.65 0.53 3.10
CA ASP A 181 -15.96 1.13 1.96
C ASP A 181 -15.70 2.63 2.21
N ASP A 182 -14.75 3.20 1.46
CA ASP A 182 -14.54 4.66 1.44
C ASP A 182 -15.68 5.35 0.68
N ILE A 183 -16.01 6.58 1.08
CA ILE A 183 -16.99 7.44 0.40
C ILE A 183 -16.43 8.11 -0.85
N THR A 184 -15.10 8.17 -0.96
CA THR A 184 -14.40 8.92 -2.00
C THR A 184 -13.73 7.98 -3.00
N PRO A 185 -13.86 8.19 -4.32
CA PRO A 185 -13.09 7.44 -5.29
C PRO A 185 -11.60 7.78 -5.20
N ARG A 186 -10.75 6.76 -5.10
CA ARG A 186 -9.29 6.87 -5.08
C ARG A 186 -8.66 5.80 -5.95
N TRP A 187 -7.62 6.17 -6.68
CA TRP A 187 -6.90 5.27 -7.61
C TRP A 187 -5.73 4.63 -6.89
N VAL A 188 -6.04 3.71 -5.98
CA VAL A 188 -5.07 3.19 -5.00
C VAL A 188 -3.95 2.43 -5.69
N THR A 189 -2.71 2.79 -5.35
CA THR A 189 -1.46 2.17 -5.82
C THR A 189 -0.82 1.30 -4.75
N SER A 190 -0.92 1.72 -3.49
CA SER A 190 -0.38 1.00 -2.33
C SER A 190 -1.30 1.17 -1.12
N ALA A 191 -1.36 0.16 -0.27
CA ALA A 191 -2.15 0.18 0.95
C ALA A 191 -1.44 -0.61 2.05
N LEU A 192 -1.53 -0.13 3.29
CA LEU A 192 -0.92 -0.72 4.46
C LEU A 192 -1.84 -0.61 5.67
N PRO A 193 -2.35 -1.73 6.22
CA PRO A 193 -3.03 -1.73 7.51
C PRO A 193 -2.09 -1.23 8.59
N LEU A 194 -2.43 -0.12 9.22
CA LEU A 194 -1.72 0.40 10.37
C LEU A 194 -2.19 -0.32 11.64
N ASP A 195 -3.48 -0.56 11.75
CA ASP A 195 -4.09 -1.38 12.81
C ASP A 195 -5.33 -2.10 12.24
N TYR A 196 -6.16 -2.69 13.11
CA TYR A 196 -7.32 -3.49 12.70
C TYR A 196 -8.48 -2.67 12.10
N ASN A 197 -8.46 -1.34 12.28
CA ASN A 197 -9.49 -0.42 11.79
C ASN A 197 -8.94 0.61 10.82
N THR A 198 -7.62 0.81 10.78
CA THR A 198 -6.96 1.94 10.11
C THR A 198 -6.03 1.45 9.01
N VAL A 199 -6.17 1.99 7.80
CA VAL A 199 -5.32 1.68 6.65
C VAL A 199 -4.78 2.97 6.04
N ALA A 200 -3.47 3.04 5.85
CA ALA A 200 -2.83 4.05 5.03
C ALA A 200 -2.86 3.63 3.56
N ALA A 201 -3.06 4.58 2.65
CA ALA A 201 -3.05 4.33 1.22
C ALA A 201 -2.41 5.47 0.43
N GLY A 202 -1.69 5.09 -0.63
CA GLY A 202 -1.21 5.98 -1.68
C GLY A 202 -2.06 5.84 -2.94
N ASP A 203 -2.12 6.88 -3.76
CA ASP A 203 -2.81 6.84 -5.06
C ASP A 203 -1.95 7.28 -6.25
N LYS A 204 -2.46 7.01 -7.46
CA LYS A 204 -1.82 7.35 -8.75
C LYS A 204 -1.53 8.84 -8.90
N PHE A 205 -2.27 9.69 -8.21
CA PHE A 205 -2.17 11.14 -8.32
C PHE A 205 -1.27 11.75 -7.25
N GLY A 206 -0.55 10.93 -6.48
CA GLY A 206 0.43 11.38 -5.50
C GLY A 206 -0.19 11.89 -4.20
N ASN A 207 -1.37 11.38 -3.84
CA ASN A 207 -1.95 11.60 -2.53
C ASN A 207 -1.60 10.45 -1.58
N LEU A 208 -1.46 10.80 -0.30
CA LEU A 208 -1.40 9.88 0.82
C LEU A 208 -2.60 10.14 1.74
N VAL A 209 -3.31 9.08 2.12
CA VAL A 209 -4.49 9.13 2.98
C VAL A 209 -4.36 8.09 4.09
N VAL A 210 -4.91 8.39 5.27
CA VAL A 210 -5.16 7.39 6.31
C VAL A 210 -6.67 7.30 6.55
N LEU A 211 -7.23 6.13 6.27
CA LEU A 211 -8.66 5.84 6.42
C LEU A 211 -8.88 4.98 7.65
N ARG A 212 -9.93 5.27 8.42
CA ARG A 212 -10.31 4.51 9.62
C ARG A 212 -11.78 4.12 9.58
N LEU A 213 -12.08 2.89 9.95
CA LEU A 213 -13.43 2.47 10.32
C LEU A 213 -13.71 2.92 11.77
N PRO A 214 -14.85 3.58 12.06
CA PRO A 214 -15.24 3.89 13.44
C PRO A 214 -15.23 2.64 14.32
N THR A 215 -14.74 2.79 15.55
CA THR A 215 -14.53 1.65 16.46
C THR A 215 -15.85 0.98 16.82
N GLU A 216 -16.89 1.77 17.04
CA GLU A 216 -18.24 1.29 17.38
C GLU A 216 -18.78 0.37 16.28
N ILE A 217 -18.61 0.77 15.01
CA ILE A 217 -19.00 -0.03 13.85
C ILE A 217 -18.14 -1.30 13.75
N SER A 218 -16.84 -1.19 14.02
CA SER A 218 -15.95 -2.35 14.04
C SER A 218 -16.44 -3.40 15.04
N ASP A 219 -16.79 -2.97 16.25
CA ASP A 219 -17.24 -3.87 17.32
C ASP A 219 -18.59 -4.52 16.95
N GLU A 220 -19.53 -3.76 16.40
CA GLU A 220 -20.81 -4.29 15.89
C GLU A 220 -20.62 -5.38 14.81
N VAL A 221 -19.64 -5.21 13.92
CA VAL A 221 -19.32 -6.19 12.87
C VAL A 221 -18.69 -7.46 13.44
N GLU A 222 -17.91 -7.36 14.51
CA GLU A 222 -17.34 -8.52 15.20
C GLU A 222 -18.40 -9.31 15.96
N GLU A 223 -19.37 -8.63 16.56
CA GLU A 223 -20.43 -9.24 17.37
C GLU A 223 -21.63 -9.73 16.54
N ASP A 224 -21.73 -9.38 15.24
CA ASP A 224 -22.87 -9.75 14.39
C ASP A 224 -23.06 -11.28 14.26
N PRO A 225 -24.12 -11.86 14.86
CA PRO A 225 -24.38 -13.29 14.79
C PRO A 225 -24.86 -13.74 13.40
N THR A 226 -25.42 -12.83 12.60
CA THR A 226 -25.89 -13.11 11.25
C THR A 226 -24.73 -13.28 10.27
N GLY A 227 -23.58 -12.70 10.60
CA GLY A 227 -22.35 -12.75 9.82
C GLY A 227 -22.51 -12.06 8.46
N GLY A 228 -23.07 -10.86 8.47
CA GLY A 228 -23.27 -10.01 7.30
C GLY A 228 -24.42 -10.41 6.38
N LYS A 229 -25.25 -11.39 6.76
CA LYS A 229 -26.39 -11.81 5.92
C LYS A 229 -27.48 -10.74 5.83
N MET A 230 -27.59 -9.87 6.83
CA MET A 230 -28.51 -8.73 6.83
C MET A 230 -27.91 -7.48 6.16
N ILE A 231 -26.59 -7.41 5.98
CA ILE A 231 -25.89 -6.24 5.41
C ILE A 231 -26.36 -5.94 3.98
N GLY A 232 -26.69 -6.96 3.17
CA GLY A 232 -27.21 -6.77 1.83
C GLY A 232 -28.51 -5.95 1.76
N SER A 233 -29.29 -5.90 2.85
CA SER A 233 -30.49 -5.07 2.96
C SER A 233 -30.22 -3.61 3.38
N GLN A 234 -29.01 -3.33 3.89
CA GLN A 234 -28.57 -2.01 4.36
C GLN A 234 -27.60 -1.33 3.38
N ALA A 235 -27.19 -2.02 2.31
CA ALA A 235 -26.37 -1.45 1.25
C ALA A 235 -27.12 -0.29 0.57
N HIS A 236 -26.61 0.93 0.73
CA HIS A 236 -27.21 2.13 0.16
C HIS A 236 -26.49 2.51 -1.15
N LEU A 237 -27.23 2.75 -2.23
CA LEU A 237 -26.71 3.18 -3.53
C LEU A 237 -25.53 2.34 -4.08
N ASN A 238 -25.60 1.01 -3.93
CA ASN A 238 -24.55 0.06 -4.34
C ASN A 238 -23.22 0.15 -3.57
N GLY A 239 -23.17 0.86 -2.45
CA GLY A 239 -22.02 0.86 -1.54
C GLY A 239 -22.17 -0.13 -0.37
N ALA A 240 -21.10 -0.31 0.39
CA ALA A 240 -21.14 -1.04 1.66
C ALA A 240 -22.00 -0.28 2.70
N PRO A 241 -22.53 -0.96 3.74
CA PRO A 241 -23.40 -0.33 4.73
C PRO A 241 -22.67 0.70 5.60
N ASN A 242 -21.37 0.49 5.83
CA ASN A 242 -20.55 1.32 6.70
C ASN A 242 -19.51 2.08 5.90
N LYS A 243 -19.14 3.27 6.37
CA LYS A 243 -18.24 4.17 5.67
C LYS A 243 -16.96 4.41 6.46
N LEU A 244 -15.85 4.48 5.74
CA LEU A 244 -14.55 4.85 6.29
C LEU A 244 -14.44 6.37 6.44
N GLU A 245 -13.73 6.81 7.46
CA GLU A 245 -13.40 8.20 7.72
C GLU A 245 -11.95 8.49 7.33
N ALA A 246 -11.72 9.56 6.59
CA ALA A 246 -10.36 10.04 6.33
C ALA A 246 -9.84 10.81 7.54
N LEU A 247 -8.84 10.24 8.23
CA LEU A 247 -8.14 10.89 9.34
C LEU A 247 -7.08 11.85 8.83
N VAL A 248 -6.28 11.40 7.87
CA VAL A 248 -5.18 12.17 7.29
C VAL A 248 -5.38 12.29 5.78
N GLN A 249 -5.15 13.47 5.24
CA GLN A 249 -5.08 13.70 3.78
C GLN A 249 -3.92 14.63 3.46
N PHE A 250 -3.06 14.21 2.53
CA PHE A 250 -1.90 15.00 2.12
C PHE A 250 -1.52 14.73 0.67
N HIS A 251 -1.31 15.79 -0.11
CA HIS A 251 -0.73 15.68 -1.45
C HIS A 251 0.80 15.72 -1.36
N VAL A 252 1.43 14.56 -1.58
CA VAL A 252 2.89 14.40 -1.63
C VAL A 252 3.44 15.11 -2.87
N GLY A 253 2.75 15.01 -3.99
CA GLY A 253 3.18 15.53 -5.30
C GLY A 253 3.74 14.48 -6.25
N GLU A 254 4.03 13.30 -5.73
CA GLU A 254 4.57 12.17 -6.48
C GLU A 254 3.79 10.91 -6.15
N THR A 255 3.54 10.06 -7.15
CA THR A 255 2.81 8.80 -6.98
C THR A 255 3.50 7.91 -5.94
N VAL A 256 2.80 7.62 -4.85
CA VAL A 256 3.28 6.74 -3.77
C VAL A 256 3.06 5.28 -4.18
N LEU A 257 4.12 4.47 -4.20
CA LEU A 257 4.09 3.07 -4.66
C LEU A 257 4.34 2.05 -3.55
N SER A 258 4.94 2.46 -2.44
CA SER A 258 5.18 1.59 -1.30
C SER A 258 4.91 2.32 0.01
N LEU A 259 4.42 1.58 0.99
CA LEU A 259 4.17 2.03 2.35
C LEU A 259 4.76 0.99 3.31
N ALA A 260 5.45 1.45 4.35
CA ALA A 260 5.96 0.59 5.40
C ALA A 260 5.81 1.29 6.75
N ARG A 261 5.34 0.55 7.75
CA ARG A 261 5.31 0.98 9.15
C ARG A 261 6.55 0.38 9.82
N THR A 262 7.47 1.21 10.27
CA THR A 262 8.78 0.74 10.79
C THR A 262 9.43 1.77 11.71
N GLU A 263 10.40 1.31 12.47
CA GLU A 263 11.41 2.14 13.13
C GLU A 263 12.67 2.17 12.25
N LEU A 264 13.27 3.35 12.06
CA LEU A 264 14.50 3.50 11.27
C LEU A 264 15.78 3.38 12.11
N GLN A 265 15.66 3.53 13.43
CA GLN A 265 16.75 3.38 14.39
C GLN A 265 16.29 2.54 15.59
N PRO A 266 17.18 1.78 16.24
CA PRO A 266 16.82 0.99 17.42
C PRO A 266 16.26 1.86 18.55
N GLY A 267 15.02 1.61 18.96
CA GLY A 267 14.35 2.39 20.02
C GLY A 267 13.86 3.77 19.55
N GLY A 268 13.88 4.02 18.24
CA GLY A 268 13.29 5.21 17.64
C GLY A 268 11.77 5.17 17.66
N GLN A 269 11.17 6.27 17.22
CA GLN A 269 9.72 6.31 17.05
C GLN A 269 9.33 5.60 15.76
N GLU A 270 8.23 4.88 15.80
CA GLU A 270 7.69 4.24 14.61
C GLU A 270 7.06 5.27 13.67
N VAL A 271 7.40 5.16 12.38
CA VAL A 271 6.97 6.07 11.32
C VAL A 271 6.26 5.30 10.22
N LEU A 272 5.43 6.01 9.46
CA LEU A 272 4.93 5.53 8.17
C LEU A 272 5.88 6.02 7.07
N LEU A 273 6.76 5.15 6.61
CA LEU A 273 7.60 5.39 5.44
C LEU A 273 6.81 5.19 4.16
N TYR A 274 7.11 6.02 3.17
CA TYR A 274 6.59 5.87 1.82
C TYR A 274 7.68 6.05 0.77
N GLY A 275 7.59 5.26 -0.31
CA GLY A 275 8.42 5.38 -1.50
C GLY A 275 7.61 5.88 -2.69
N THR A 276 8.18 6.79 -3.48
CA THR A 276 7.54 7.38 -4.66
C THR A 276 8.09 6.81 -5.96
N VAL A 277 7.33 6.98 -7.04
CA VAL A 277 7.73 6.56 -8.41
C VAL A 277 9.01 7.26 -8.90
N MET A 278 9.28 8.48 -8.43
CA MET A 278 10.46 9.25 -8.84
C MET A 278 11.70 8.97 -7.98
N GLY A 279 11.63 7.98 -7.07
CA GLY A 279 12.75 7.60 -6.21
C GLY A 279 12.83 8.38 -4.89
N GLY A 280 11.82 9.19 -4.58
CA GLY A 280 11.69 9.85 -3.28
C GLY A 280 11.35 8.85 -2.17
N ILE A 281 11.94 9.05 -0.99
CA ILE A 281 11.59 8.35 0.24
C ILE A 281 11.19 9.41 1.25
N GLY A 282 9.97 9.32 1.78
CA GLY A 282 9.48 10.21 2.83
C GLY A 282 8.95 9.44 4.02
N ALA A 283 8.66 10.17 5.09
CA ALA A 283 8.17 9.63 6.35
C ALA A 283 7.05 10.50 6.91
N MET A 284 5.99 9.88 7.41
CA MET A 284 4.99 10.53 8.26
C MET A 284 5.27 10.15 9.71
N LEU A 285 5.57 11.14 10.54
CA LEU A 285 5.83 10.98 11.96
C LEU A 285 4.59 11.39 12.76
N PRO A 286 4.00 10.50 13.58
CA PRO A 286 2.92 10.90 14.47
C PRO A 286 3.46 11.76 15.62
N PHE A 287 2.83 12.90 15.90
CA PHE A 287 3.20 13.72 17.06
C PHE A 287 2.83 13.01 18.38
N THR A 288 3.68 13.18 19.40
CA THR A 288 3.47 12.61 20.74
C THR A 288 2.82 13.60 21.71
N SER A 289 2.80 14.89 21.40
CA SER A 289 2.22 15.93 22.25
C SER A 289 1.40 16.93 21.44
N ARG A 290 0.33 17.45 22.04
CA ARG A 290 -0.48 18.50 21.41
C ARG A 290 0.30 19.81 21.27
N GLU A 291 1.19 20.09 22.21
CA GLU A 291 2.07 21.26 22.19
C GLU A 291 2.98 21.25 20.95
N ASP A 292 3.49 20.10 20.53
CA ASP A 292 4.28 19.99 19.30
C ASP A 292 3.41 20.23 18.07
N VAL A 293 2.20 19.67 18.02
CA VAL A 293 1.25 19.91 16.92
C VAL A 293 0.98 21.39 16.78
N ASP A 294 0.63 22.06 17.88
CA ASP A 294 0.33 23.49 17.85
C ASP A 294 1.57 24.29 17.45
N PHE A 295 2.76 23.99 17.99
CA PHE A 295 4.00 24.66 17.60
C PHE A 295 4.30 24.54 16.10
N PHE A 296 4.30 23.33 15.55
CA PHE A 296 4.67 23.09 14.16
C PHE A 296 3.61 23.63 13.19
N ASN A 297 2.33 23.61 13.59
CA ASN A 297 1.26 24.21 12.79
C ASN A 297 1.45 25.73 12.68
N HIS A 298 1.76 26.43 13.78
CA HIS A 298 2.04 27.86 13.73
C HIS A 298 3.32 28.15 12.93
N LEU A 299 4.39 27.36 13.12
CA LEU A 299 5.63 27.51 12.35
C LEU A 299 5.37 27.39 10.84
N GLU A 300 4.62 26.37 10.41
CA GLU A 300 4.22 26.20 9.02
C GLU A 300 3.40 27.41 8.52
N MET A 301 2.46 27.91 9.32
CA MET A 301 1.67 29.10 8.97
C MET A 301 2.54 30.33 8.72
N HIS A 302 3.53 30.61 9.56
CA HIS A 302 4.44 31.74 9.38
C HIS A 302 5.34 31.54 8.15
N LEU A 303 5.88 30.33 7.95
CA LEU A 303 6.74 30.03 6.79
C LEU A 303 6.00 30.16 5.47
N ARG A 304 4.72 29.80 5.42
CA ARG A 304 3.90 30.01 4.21
C ARG A 304 3.79 31.47 3.80
N GLN A 305 3.86 32.40 4.76
CA GLN A 305 3.75 33.84 4.50
C GLN A 305 5.11 34.46 4.17
N GLU A 306 6.15 34.10 4.94
CA GLU A 306 7.47 34.74 4.86
C GLU A 306 8.40 34.04 3.85
N ASN A 307 8.11 32.80 3.46
CA ASN A 307 8.92 31.98 2.56
C ASN A 307 8.05 31.25 1.52
N ALA A 308 7.37 32.04 0.68
CA ALA A 308 6.49 31.52 -0.35
C ALA A 308 7.21 30.57 -1.33
N PRO A 309 6.54 29.53 -1.85
CA PRO A 309 7.17 28.60 -2.80
C PRO A 309 7.73 29.30 -4.04
N LEU A 310 8.93 28.90 -4.45
CA LEU A 310 9.74 29.56 -5.48
C LEU A 310 8.99 29.80 -6.81
N CYS A 311 8.15 28.84 -7.23
CA CYS A 311 7.42 28.90 -8.50
C CYS A 311 6.09 29.66 -8.39
N GLY A 312 5.84 30.41 -7.31
CA GLY A 312 4.62 31.19 -7.11
C GLY A 312 3.36 30.36 -6.84
N ARG A 313 3.52 29.07 -6.53
CA ARG A 313 2.39 28.20 -6.13
C ARG A 313 2.05 28.46 -4.67
N ASP A 314 0.77 28.64 -4.35
CA ASP A 314 0.33 28.63 -2.95
C ASP A 314 0.54 27.24 -2.33
N HIS A 315 1.23 27.19 -1.19
CA HIS A 315 1.60 25.95 -0.51
C HIS A 315 0.38 25.12 -0.10
N MET A 316 -0.64 25.76 0.46
CA MET A 316 -1.82 25.07 0.97
C MET A 316 -2.67 24.51 -0.17
N ALA A 317 -2.81 25.26 -1.26
CA ALA A 317 -3.45 24.81 -2.48
C ALA A 317 -2.66 23.69 -3.17
N TYR A 318 -1.34 23.62 -2.99
CA TYR A 318 -0.53 22.48 -3.46
C TYR A 318 -0.75 21.24 -2.59
N ARG A 319 -0.61 21.34 -1.26
CA ARG A 319 -0.85 20.20 -0.35
C ARG A 319 -2.30 19.73 -0.33
N SER A 320 -3.22 20.58 -0.80
CA SER A 320 -4.64 20.30 -0.97
C SER A 320 -5.08 20.06 -2.43
N TYR A 321 -4.18 19.61 -3.31
CA TYR A 321 -4.41 19.62 -4.76
C TYR A 321 -5.71 18.91 -5.18
N TYR A 322 -5.94 17.69 -4.67
CA TYR A 322 -7.14 16.90 -4.96
C TYR A 322 -8.13 16.87 -3.80
N PHE A 323 -7.60 16.80 -2.58
CA PHE A 323 -8.37 16.79 -1.35
C PHE A 323 -7.78 17.79 -0.38
N PRO A 324 -8.60 18.51 0.42
CA PRO A 324 -8.10 19.39 1.46
C PRO A 324 -7.15 18.66 2.39
N VAL A 325 -6.00 19.28 2.68
CA VAL A 325 -5.06 18.76 3.67
C VAL A 325 -5.79 18.58 4.99
N LYS A 326 -5.53 17.47 5.68
CA LYS A 326 -6.13 17.15 6.96
C LYS A 326 -5.12 16.50 7.87
N ASP A 327 -4.94 17.09 9.05
CA ASP A 327 -4.12 16.59 10.16
C ASP A 327 -2.68 16.23 9.77
N VAL A 328 -2.05 17.06 8.93
CA VAL A 328 -0.65 16.94 8.51
C VAL A 328 0.00 18.32 8.45
N ILE A 329 1.25 18.39 8.90
CA ILE A 329 2.12 19.56 8.80
C ILE A 329 3.28 19.22 7.87
N ASP A 330 3.60 20.11 6.93
CA ASP A 330 4.68 19.93 5.98
C ASP A 330 6.06 20.17 6.63
N GLY A 331 6.70 19.07 7.03
CA GLY A 331 8.04 19.09 7.61
C GLY A 331 9.09 19.68 6.67
N ASP A 332 8.98 19.46 5.36
CA ASP A 332 9.94 19.97 4.36
C ASP A 332 9.87 21.50 4.26
N LEU A 333 8.68 22.08 4.46
CA LEU A 333 8.56 23.53 4.57
C LEU A 333 9.14 24.01 5.89
N CYS A 334 8.82 23.34 7.00
CA CYS A 334 9.32 23.67 8.34
C CYS A 334 10.86 23.71 8.41
N GLU A 335 11.54 22.75 7.80
CA GLU A 335 13.00 22.69 7.77
C GLU A 335 13.66 23.87 7.03
N GLN A 336 12.93 24.54 6.11
CA GLN A 336 13.44 25.73 5.42
C GLN A 336 13.62 26.93 6.34
N TYR A 337 13.07 26.91 7.56
CA TYR A 337 13.35 27.93 8.57
C TYR A 337 14.87 28.16 8.75
N ALA A 338 15.67 27.10 8.71
CA ALA A 338 17.12 27.16 8.85
C ALA A 338 17.84 27.91 7.73
N THR A 339 17.21 28.07 6.55
CA THR A 339 17.80 28.74 5.38
C THR A 339 17.40 30.22 5.27
N LEU A 340 16.46 30.67 6.12
CA LEU A 340 16.03 32.07 6.16
C LEU A 340 17.13 33.02 6.67
N SER A 341 16.97 34.31 6.35
CA SER A 341 17.82 35.34 6.92
C SER A 341 17.66 35.43 8.44
N ALA A 342 18.72 35.86 9.15
CA ALA A 342 18.68 36.02 10.61
C ALA A 342 17.62 37.04 11.09
N GLU A 343 17.18 37.95 10.21
CA GLU A 343 16.08 38.88 10.50
C GLU A 343 14.73 38.15 10.48
N LEU A 344 14.44 37.37 9.44
CA LEU A 344 13.20 36.60 9.32
C LEU A 344 13.10 35.51 10.39
N GLN A 345 14.21 34.82 10.69
CA GLN A 345 14.25 33.85 11.79
C GLN A 345 13.85 34.50 13.12
N ARG A 346 14.43 35.67 13.45
CA ARG A 346 14.07 36.40 14.68
C ARG A 346 12.60 36.83 14.68
N LYS A 347 12.11 37.40 13.58
CA LYS A 347 10.70 37.80 13.45
C LYS A 347 9.74 36.65 13.74
N ILE A 348 9.94 35.49 13.08
CA ILE A 348 9.10 34.31 13.27
C ILE A 348 9.25 33.75 14.69
N ALA A 349 10.47 33.74 15.24
CA ALA A 349 10.71 33.26 16.59
C ALA A 349 10.01 34.12 17.65
N ASP A 350 10.07 35.45 17.50
CA ASP A 350 9.38 36.40 18.37
C ASP A 350 7.85 36.19 18.31
N GLU A 351 7.28 35.95 17.12
CA GLU A 351 5.84 35.65 16.96
C GLU A 351 5.42 34.31 17.60
N LEU A 352 6.36 33.38 17.78
CA LEU A 352 6.17 32.09 18.44
C LEU A 352 6.55 32.11 19.94
N ASP A 353 6.91 33.27 20.50
CA ASP A 353 7.44 33.42 21.86
C ASP A 353 8.64 32.48 22.13
N ARG A 354 9.56 32.38 21.16
CA ARG A 354 10.76 31.53 21.22
C ARG A 354 11.98 32.26 20.70
N THR A 355 13.15 31.66 20.90
CA THR A 355 14.39 32.08 20.25
C THR A 355 14.64 31.28 18.96
N PRO A 356 15.35 31.84 17.95
CA PRO A 356 15.70 31.07 16.76
C PRO A 356 16.43 29.75 17.06
N SER A 357 17.29 29.74 18.08
CA SER A 357 17.99 28.54 18.55
C SER A 357 17.05 27.45 19.07
N GLU A 358 15.97 27.82 19.76
CA GLU A 358 14.99 26.84 20.27
C GLU A 358 14.19 26.20 19.14
N ILE A 359 13.81 26.99 18.12
CA ILE A 359 13.12 26.48 16.93
C ILE A 359 14.02 25.51 16.16
N LEU A 360 15.27 25.89 15.91
CA LEU A 360 16.25 25.04 15.23
C LEU A 360 16.48 23.73 15.99
N LYS A 361 16.65 23.81 17.31
CA LYS A 361 16.79 22.63 18.16
C LYS A 361 15.55 21.73 18.07
N LYS A 362 14.35 22.31 18.11
CA LYS A 362 13.09 21.54 18.04
C LYS A 362 12.89 20.87 16.67
N LEU A 363 13.32 21.51 15.58
CA LEU A 363 13.36 20.89 14.25
C LEU A 363 14.33 19.70 14.21
N GLU A 364 15.52 19.88 14.77
CA GLU A 364 16.53 18.81 14.86
C GLU A 364 16.03 17.64 15.73
N ASP A 365 15.41 17.92 16.88
CA ASP A 365 14.84 16.91 17.78
C ASP A 365 13.76 16.06 17.08
N ILE A 366 12.95 16.65 16.20
CA ILE A 366 11.96 15.90 15.40
C ILE A 366 12.65 15.03 14.34
N ARG A 367 13.65 15.57 13.63
CA ARG A 367 14.41 14.80 12.64
C ARG A 367 15.10 13.61 13.28
N GLN A 368 15.72 13.80 14.45
CA GLN A 368 16.36 12.74 15.23
C GLN A 368 15.39 11.65 15.69
N LYS A 369 14.07 11.89 15.75
CA LYS A 369 13.08 10.83 16.01
C LYS A 369 12.85 9.95 14.79
N ILE A 370 13.07 10.48 13.59
CA ILE A 370 12.90 9.80 12.31
C ILE A 370 14.19 9.07 11.91
N CYS A 371 15.33 9.76 11.86
CA CYS A 371 16.59 9.23 11.32
C CYS A 371 17.85 9.66 12.06
#